data_AF-A0A0M8WJ86-F1
#
_entry.id   AF-A0A0M8WJ86-F1
#
_cell.length_a   1.000
_cell.length_b   1.000
_cell.length_c   1.000
_cell.angle_alpha   90.00
_cell.angle_beta   90.00
_cell.angle_gamma   90.00
#
_symmetry.space_group_name_H-M   'P 1'
#
loop_
_entity.id
_entity.type
_entity.pdbx_description
1 polymer ?
#
loop_
_entity_poly.entity_id
_entity_poly.type
_entity_poly.pdbx_seq_one_letter_code
_entity_poly.pdbx_strand_id
1 'polypeptide(L)'
;MRADLLADAIEGLDEALAAVDGADQALAAGLVRPQAAQVAGVTGLADAVVGSPLAERVAEAAEKVAVGAAGEEHFVSLAAARVALFGSVHDAVLQRVDQATGRGRAEELVPATGSDQPLNLLLAARSWLSDLARAGWRGIDHDLVAGAAPVVSALLPVPELRRLATLLDGFAAELAASCPGSALERVPVRRWGDLWSRAVLLTLPGALRTGTTTVSGRLLPLGVDLQEHPTAAQAQVHAVLEPADGGAPLLVRASVSAPKPDSVVGAGIWQLLRPHLTLLTAVSEGRAMELTDMPMTGEGDLLWAEPCARMGEPADPFTTARVVLPTASALPTAALDRHPARIAAPVFLDGYGVEPDPLAFTVSGQRIAVDADRIPAAGPLTPEAVAASSECIGLLRWDAGTFRVQPLAVLAVARKKSVALHAGAWAGGAGTDKAGVKAEKAATDAVAVLRERAGRLLRT
;
A
#
# COMPACT_ATOMS: atom_id res chain seq x y z
N MET A 1 -3.22 -21.01 11.98
CA MET A 1 -3.20 -19.62 12.52
C MET A 1 -4.02 -19.57 13.80
N ARG A 2 -3.54 -18.90 14.83
CA ARG A 2 -4.25 -18.63 16.09
C ARG A 2 -5.12 -17.38 15.96
N ALA A 3 -6.37 -17.56 15.55
CA ALA A 3 -7.28 -16.45 15.27
C ALA A 3 -7.83 -15.77 16.54
N ASP A 4 -7.81 -16.45 17.69
CA ASP A 4 -8.15 -15.90 19.02
C ASP A 4 -7.37 -14.62 19.31
N LEU A 5 -6.09 -14.61 18.99
CA LEU A 5 -5.20 -13.46 19.17
C LEU A 5 -5.62 -12.23 18.35
N LEU A 6 -6.35 -12.40 17.26
CA LEU A 6 -6.77 -11.27 16.42
C LEU A 6 -8.00 -10.55 17.00
N ALA A 7 -8.72 -11.15 17.95
CA ALA A 7 -9.90 -10.57 18.58
C ALA A 7 -9.58 -9.78 19.87
N ASP A 8 -8.45 -10.07 20.52
CA ASP A 8 -8.07 -9.41 21.77
C ASP A 8 -7.70 -7.94 21.55
N ALA A 9 -8.10 -7.08 22.48
CA ALA A 9 -7.70 -5.67 22.48
C ALA A 9 -6.18 -5.49 22.49
N ILE A 10 -5.71 -4.40 21.91
CA ILE A 10 -4.31 -3.97 21.97
C ILE A 10 -4.25 -2.75 22.88
N GLU A 11 -3.50 -2.84 23.97
CA GLU A 11 -3.36 -1.77 24.95
C GLU A 11 -2.82 -0.48 24.29
N GLY A 12 -3.44 0.66 24.60
CA GLY A 12 -3.02 1.97 24.09
C GLY A 12 -3.38 2.26 22.62
N LEU A 13 -3.99 1.31 21.91
CA LEU A 13 -4.32 1.45 20.49
C LEU A 13 -5.38 2.53 20.27
N ASP A 14 -6.46 2.51 21.04
CA ASP A 14 -7.58 3.44 20.88
C ASP A 14 -7.15 4.87 21.25
N GLU A 15 -6.35 5.02 22.30
CA GLU A 15 -5.77 6.30 22.72
C GLU A 15 -4.84 6.88 21.65
N ALA A 16 -3.98 6.05 21.05
CA ALA A 16 -3.11 6.46 19.95
C ALA A 16 -3.92 6.92 18.73
N LEU A 17 -4.94 6.16 18.32
CA LEU A 17 -5.79 6.50 17.18
C LEU A 17 -6.61 7.78 17.42
N ALA A 18 -7.11 7.97 18.65
CA ALA A 18 -7.84 9.16 19.07
C ALA A 18 -6.97 10.43 19.05
N ALA A 19 -5.70 10.32 19.48
CA ALA A 19 -4.76 11.44 19.38
C ALA A 19 -4.52 11.85 17.93
N VAL A 20 -4.39 10.88 17.01
CA VAL A 20 -4.30 11.21 15.58
C VAL A 20 -5.61 11.75 15.02
N ASP A 21 -6.77 11.22 15.41
CA ASP A 21 -8.07 11.77 14.99
C ASP A 21 -8.20 13.25 15.37
N GLY A 22 -7.78 13.62 16.58
CA GLY A 22 -7.73 15.02 17.03
C GLY A 22 -6.87 15.90 16.13
N ALA A 23 -5.66 15.43 15.79
CA ALA A 23 -4.76 16.13 14.87
C ALA A 23 -5.33 16.25 13.44
N ASP A 24 -5.98 15.19 12.94
CA ASP A 24 -6.61 15.17 11.61
C ASP A 24 -7.78 16.15 11.52
N GLN A 25 -8.57 16.28 12.60
CA GLN A 25 -9.62 17.31 12.68
C GLN A 25 -9.03 18.72 12.74
N ALA A 26 -7.90 18.91 13.42
CA ALA A 26 -7.20 20.19 13.46
C ALA A 26 -6.69 20.59 12.05
N LEU A 27 -6.08 19.65 11.31
CA LEU A 27 -5.69 19.85 9.91
C LEU A 27 -6.90 20.13 9.00
N ALA A 28 -8.03 19.47 9.24
CA ALA A 28 -9.24 19.71 8.46
C ALA A 28 -9.80 21.13 8.61
N ALA A 29 -9.63 21.73 9.79
CA ALA A 29 -10.07 23.09 10.08
C ALA A 29 -9.02 24.16 9.75
N GLY A 30 -7.74 23.80 9.64
CA GLY A 30 -6.63 24.70 9.34
C GLY A 30 -5.97 25.30 10.58
N LEU A 31 -4.69 25.65 10.43
CA LEU A 31 -3.79 26.03 11.53
C LEU A 31 -3.36 27.51 11.53
N VAL A 32 -3.85 28.35 10.59
CA VAL A 32 -3.51 29.79 10.57
C VAL A 32 -4.17 30.57 11.71
N ARG A 33 -5.42 30.24 12.04
CA ARG A 33 -6.18 30.85 13.14
C ARG A 33 -6.89 29.75 13.94
N PRO A 34 -6.14 28.93 14.68
CA PRO A 34 -6.72 27.76 15.34
C PRO A 34 -7.66 28.20 16.46
N GLN A 35 -8.79 27.51 16.56
CA GLN A 35 -9.70 27.63 17.69
C GLN A 35 -9.31 26.61 18.77
N ALA A 36 -9.96 26.67 19.92
CA ALA A 36 -9.67 25.80 21.05
C ALA A 36 -9.67 24.29 20.68
N ALA A 37 -10.54 23.86 19.77
CA ALA A 37 -10.60 22.48 19.30
C ALA A 37 -9.35 22.07 18.50
N GLN A 38 -8.87 22.91 17.58
CA GLN A 38 -7.62 22.63 16.86
C GLN A 38 -6.41 22.60 17.79
N VAL A 39 -6.35 23.53 18.75
CA VAL A 39 -5.28 23.54 19.76
C VAL A 39 -5.30 22.25 20.57
N ALA A 40 -6.46 21.85 21.09
CA ALA A 40 -6.60 20.60 21.84
C ALA A 40 -6.18 19.36 21.02
N GLY A 41 -6.54 19.30 19.73
CA GLY A 41 -6.16 18.21 18.85
C GLY A 41 -4.64 18.09 18.66
N VAL A 42 -3.94 19.22 18.47
CA VAL A 42 -2.48 19.23 18.31
C VAL A 42 -1.76 19.00 19.65
N THR A 43 -2.29 19.51 20.77
CA THR A 43 -1.78 19.19 22.11
C THR A 43 -1.91 17.72 22.44
N GLY A 44 -3.04 17.08 22.12
CA GLY A 44 -3.22 15.64 22.33
C GLY A 44 -2.21 14.79 21.56
N LEU A 45 -1.81 15.23 20.35
CA LEU A 45 -0.72 14.60 19.61
C LEU A 45 0.64 14.78 20.30
N ALA A 46 0.91 15.95 20.88
CA ALA A 46 2.14 16.20 21.65
C ALA A 46 2.21 15.34 22.91
N ASP A 47 1.10 15.22 23.64
CA ASP A 47 0.99 14.40 24.84
C ASP A 47 1.25 12.92 24.53
N ALA A 48 0.75 12.43 23.39
CA ALA A 48 0.95 11.05 22.95
C ALA A 48 2.42 10.69 22.66
N VAL A 49 3.29 11.68 22.42
CA VAL A 49 4.71 11.47 22.08
C VAL A 49 5.68 11.96 23.16
N VAL A 50 5.18 12.32 24.35
CA VAL A 50 6.00 12.87 25.45
C VAL A 50 7.13 11.93 25.91
N GLY A 51 6.93 10.61 25.78
CA GLY A 51 7.93 9.59 26.11
C GLY A 51 8.95 9.31 25.01
N SER A 52 8.94 10.09 23.93
CA SER A 52 9.76 9.85 22.74
C SER A 52 10.81 10.94 22.52
N PRO A 53 11.83 10.69 21.66
CA PRO A 53 12.76 11.74 21.23
C PRO A 53 12.12 12.94 20.51
N LEU A 54 10.84 12.87 20.14
CA LEU A 54 10.12 13.97 19.49
C LEU A 54 9.48 14.95 20.47
N ALA A 55 9.41 14.61 21.77
CA ALA A 55 8.61 15.31 22.77
C ALA A 55 8.79 16.83 22.76
N GLU A 56 10.03 17.32 22.88
CA GLU A 56 10.32 18.76 22.95
C GLU A 56 9.88 19.50 21.67
N ARG A 57 10.18 18.92 20.50
CA ARG A 57 9.88 19.55 19.20
C ARG A 57 8.39 19.59 18.91
N VAL A 58 7.67 18.57 19.32
CA VAL A 58 6.22 18.48 19.09
C VAL A 58 5.47 19.36 20.08
N ALA A 59 5.93 19.44 21.33
CA ALA A 59 5.42 20.39 22.30
C ALA A 59 5.61 21.85 21.82
N GLU A 60 6.82 22.21 21.36
CA GLU A 60 7.07 23.52 20.76
C GLU A 60 6.16 23.78 19.56
N ALA A 61 6.01 22.80 18.66
CA ALA A 61 5.11 22.93 17.51
C ALA A 61 3.65 23.17 17.93
N ALA A 62 3.16 22.47 18.96
CA ALA A 62 1.82 22.65 19.49
C ALA A 62 1.62 24.05 20.09
N GLU A 63 2.61 24.56 20.83
CA GLU A 63 2.59 25.94 21.37
C GLU A 63 2.56 26.99 20.25
N LYS A 64 3.37 26.82 19.20
CA LYS A 64 3.38 27.73 18.05
C LYS A 64 2.09 27.67 17.25
N VAL A 65 1.48 26.50 17.10
CA VAL A 65 0.13 26.39 16.54
C VAL A 65 -0.86 27.17 17.39
N ALA A 66 -0.84 27.01 18.72
CA ALA A 66 -1.81 27.65 19.61
C ALA A 66 -1.87 29.18 19.47
N VAL A 67 -0.74 29.82 19.14
CA VAL A 67 -0.64 31.28 18.92
C VAL A 67 -0.67 31.69 17.44
N GLY A 68 -0.90 30.76 16.51
CA GLY A 68 -0.96 31.02 15.06
C GLY A 68 0.40 31.39 14.44
N ALA A 69 1.51 30.96 15.05
CA ALA A 69 2.88 31.27 14.64
C ALA A 69 3.65 30.06 14.09
N ALA A 70 2.98 28.94 13.80
CA ALA A 70 3.61 27.74 13.28
C ALA A 70 4.21 27.95 11.87
N GLY A 71 5.53 27.86 11.79
CA GLY A 71 6.31 27.75 10.55
C GLY A 71 6.46 26.30 10.04
N GLU A 72 7.19 26.14 8.94
CA GLU A 72 7.36 24.84 8.25
C GLU A 72 7.97 23.75 9.15
N GLU A 73 8.96 24.11 9.98
CA GLU A 73 9.62 23.19 10.93
C GLU A 73 8.66 22.62 11.99
N HIS A 74 7.66 23.39 12.39
CA HIS A 74 6.62 22.96 13.31
C HIS A 74 5.70 21.94 12.64
N PHE A 75 5.31 22.19 11.38
CA PHE A 75 4.52 21.23 10.60
C PHE A 75 5.26 19.93 10.31
N VAL A 76 6.57 20.00 10.07
CA VAL A 76 7.43 18.80 10.00
C VAL A 76 7.38 18.01 11.30
N SER A 77 7.46 18.69 12.45
CA SER A 77 7.40 18.04 13.76
C SER A 77 6.05 17.36 14.01
N LEU A 78 4.93 18.01 13.64
CA LEU A 78 3.59 17.41 13.72
C LEU A 78 3.42 16.21 12.78
N ALA A 79 3.90 16.31 11.54
CA ALA A 79 3.90 15.20 10.60
C ALA A 79 4.74 14.01 11.11
N ALA A 80 5.91 14.28 11.71
CA ALA A 80 6.76 13.27 12.32
C ALA A 80 6.09 12.58 13.50
N ALA A 81 5.46 13.33 14.41
CA ALA A 81 4.71 12.77 15.53
C ALA A 81 3.58 11.86 15.05
N ARG A 82 2.81 12.32 14.07
CA ARG A 82 1.70 11.57 13.49
C ARG A 82 2.16 10.25 12.85
N VAL A 83 3.24 10.29 12.05
CA VAL A 83 3.80 9.08 11.44
C VAL A 83 4.43 8.15 12.47
N ALA A 84 5.10 8.69 13.51
CA ALA A 84 5.66 7.88 14.59
C ALA A 84 4.58 7.15 15.40
N LEU A 85 3.44 7.82 15.67
CA LEU A 85 2.31 7.24 16.38
C LEU A 85 1.60 6.16 15.54
N PHE A 86 1.46 6.35 14.23
CA PHE A 86 1.04 5.24 13.35
C PHE A 86 2.08 4.13 13.26
N GLY A 87 3.36 4.45 13.39
CA GLY A 87 4.43 3.48 13.47
C GLY A 87 4.31 2.58 14.69
N SER A 88 3.99 3.14 15.87
CA SER A 88 3.78 2.34 17.08
C SER A 88 2.52 1.48 16.98
N VAL A 89 1.43 2.01 16.42
CA VAL A 89 0.21 1.24 16.13
C VAL A 89 0.51 0.09 15.16
N HIS A 90 1.21 0.38 14.07
CA HIS A 90 1.65 -0.62 13.11
C HIS A 90 2.45 -1.74 13.79
N ASP A 91 3.44 -1.37 14.61
CA ASP A 91 4.32 -2.34 15.25
C ASP A 91 3.56 -3.22 16.26
N ALA A 92 2.62 -2.65 17.02
CA ALA A 92 1.76 -3.41 17.93
C ALA A 92 0.80 -4.37 17.20
N VAL A 93 0.16 -3.91 16.13
CA VAL A 93 -0.72 -4.75 15.29
C VAL A 93 0.09 -5.86 14.62
N LEU A 94 1.26 -5.55 14.08
CA LEU A 94 2.09 -6.51 13.37
C LEU A 94 2.71 -7.53 14.34
N GLN A 95 3.03 -7.16 15.58
CA GLN A 95 3.39 -8.11 16.63
C GLN A 95 2.26 -9.12 16.88
N ARG A 96 1.00 -8.68 16.84
CA ARG A 96 -0.15 -9.59 16.98
C ARG A 96 -0.27 -10.53 15.78
N VAL A 97 -0.02 -10.03 14.58
CA VAL A 97 0.03 -10.86 13.35
C VAL A 97 1.13 -11.93 13.46
N ASP A 98 2.32 -11.57 13.94
CA ASP A 98 3.43 -12.50 14.12
C ASP A 98 3.06 -13.61 15.11
N GLN A 99 2.46 -13.26 16.25
CA GLN A 99 1.97 -14.23 17.24
C GLN A 99 0.86 -15.14 16.68
N ALA A 100 -0.11 -14.56 15.95
CA ALA A 100 -1.22 -15.32 15.35
C ALA A 100 -0.73 -16.31 14.29
N THR A 101 0.34 -15.96 13.57
CA THR A 101 0.87 -16.77 12.47
C THR A 101 2.06 -17.64 12.87
N GLY A 102 2.61 -17.44 14.07
CA GLY A 102 3.76 -18.18 14.58
C GLY A 102 5.08 -17.82 13.87
N ARG A 103 5.14 -16.67 13.19
CA ARG A 103 6.27 -16.28 12.36
C ARG A 103 7.30 -15.47 13.13
N GLY A 104 8.57 -15.72 12.81
CA GLY A 104 9.70 -14.90 13.22
C GLY A 104 9.97 -13.76 12.24
N ARG A 105 10.84 -12.84 12.65
CA ARG A 105 11.36 -11.78 11.79
C ARG A 105 12.84 -11.96 11.53
N ALA A 106 13.23 -11.65 10.30
CA ALA A 106 14.63 -11.58 9.92
C ALA A 106 15.27 -10.31 10.50
N GLU A 107 16.59 -10.35 10.65
CA GLU A 107 17.36 -9.17 11.04
C GLU A 107 17.28 -8.07 9.97
N GLU A 108 17.44 -6.82 10.42
CA GLU A 108 17.43 -5.67 9.53
C GLU A 108 18.62 -5.71 8.58
N LEU A 109 18.33 -5.78 7.28
CA LEU A 109 19.33 -5.62 6.24
C LEU A 109 19.66 -4.13 6.13
N VAL A 110 20.89 -3.73 6.48
CA VAL A 110 21.34 -2.35 6.39
C VAL A 110 21.67 -2.02 4.93
N PRO A 111 20.89 -1.18 4.24
CA PRO A 111 21.11 -0.90 2.83
C PRO A 111 22.20 0.17 2.63
N ALA A 112 22.91 0.12 1.50
CA ALA A 112 23.87 1.14 1.13
C ALA A 112 23.18 2.49 0.84
N THR A 113 23.85 3.59 1.20
CA THR A 113 23.22 4.91 1.23
C THR A 113 23.37 5.66 -0.11
N GLY A 114 22.25 6.15 -0.69
CA GLY A 114 22.20 6.81 -2.02
C GLY A 114 22.73 8.26 -2.10
N SER A 115 22.66 8.89 -3.28
CA SER A 115 23.25 10.19 -3.63
C SER A 115 22.58 11.44 -3.01
N ASP A 116 23.21 12.60 -3.24
CA ASP A 116 22.78 13.93 -2.77
C ASP A 116 21.49 14.41 -3.46
N GLN A 117 20.61 15.13 -2.74
CA GLN A 117 19.26 15.50 -3.20
C GLN A 117 19.14 17.00 -3.49
N PRO A 118 18.39 17.42 -4.53
CA PRO A 118 18.26 18.84 -4.87
C PRO A 118 17.31 19.56 -3.89
N LEU A 119 17.91 20.11 -2.83
CA LEU A 119 17.23 20.69 -1.68
C LEU A 119 16.19 21.77 -2.03
N ASN A 120 16.43 22.57 -3.07
CA ASN A 120 15.52 23.63 -3.49
C ASN A 120 14.15 23.11 -3.94
N LEU A 121 14.10 21.95 -4.60
CA LEU A 121 12.83 21.35 -5.05
C LEU A 121 12.05 20.76 -3.86
N LEU A 122 12.76 20.18 -2.90
CA LEU A 122 12.16 19.66 -1.67
C LEU A 122 11.56 20.79 -0.82
N LEU A 123 12.23 21.94 -0.76
CA LEU A 123 11.72 23.14 -0.07
C LEU A 123 10.47 23.70 -0.74
N ALA A 124 10.41 23.75 -2.09
CA ALA A 124 9.22 24.19 -2.81
C ALA A 124 7.99 23.30 -2.50
N ALA A 125 8.18 21.97 -2.49
CA ALA A 125 7.13 21.04 -2.09
C ALA A 125 6.68 21.24 -0.64
N ARG A 126 7.62 21.43 0.29
CA ARG A 126 7.34 21.64 1.71
C ARG A 126 6.58 22.93 1.97
N SER A 127 6.90 23.99 1.23
CA SER A 127 6.22 25.28 1.32
C SER A 127 4.74 25.15 0.93
N TRP A 128 4.44 24.51 -0.21
CA TRP A 128 3.07 24.21 -0.62
C TRP A 128 2.29 23.35 0.39
N LEU A 129 2.92 22.29 0.93
CA LEU A 129 2.33 21.46 1.97
C LEU A 129 2.08 22.23 3.28
N SER A 130 2.92 23.22 3.59
CA SER A 130 2.74 24.09 4.76
C SER A 130 1.57 25.04 4.56
N ASP A 131 1.37 25.55 3.34
CA ASP A 131 0.22 26.39 3.00
C ASP A 131 -1.10 25.59 3.04
N LEU A 132 -1.08 24.31 2.65
CA LEU A 132 -2.20 23.41 2.86
C LEU A 132 -2.55 23.22 4.34
N ALA A 133 -1.56 22.96 5.21
CA ALA A 133 -1.80 22.79 6.65
C ALA A 133 -2.34 24.08 7.29
N ARG A 134 -1.85 25.23 6.82
CA ARG A 134 -2.30 26.56 7.20
C ARG A 134 -3.78 26.78 6.86
N ALA A 135 -4.14 26.60 5.60
CA ALA A 135 -5.52 26.78 5.13
C ALA A 135 -6.48 25.73 5.69
N GLY A 136 -5.99 24.50 5.85
CA GLY A 136 -6.77 23.32 6.18
C GLY A 136 -7.65 22.82 5.03
N TRP A 137 -8.15 21.59 5.17
CA TRP A 137 -8.94 20.93 4.11
C TRP A 137 -10.19 21.71 3.72
N ARG A 138 -10.86 22.36 4.67
CA ARG A 138 -12.03 23.20 4.39
C ARG A 138 -11.69 24.57 3.83
N GLY A 139 -10.43 24.99 3.93
CA GLY A 139 -9.95 26.27 3.44
C GLY A 139 -9.32 26.21 2.05
N ILE A 140 -9.25 25.03 1.41
CA ILE A 140 -8.67 24.92 0.06
C ILE A 140 -9.54 25.62 -0.99
N ASP A 141 -8.87 26.33 -1.89
CA ASP A 141 -9.43 26.95 -3.09
C ASP A 141 -8.64 26.53 -4.34
N HIS A 142 -9.09 26.99 -5.51
CA HIS A 142 -8.48 26.58 -6.77
C HIS A 142 -7.04 27.08 -6.91
N ASP A 143 -6.71 28.24 -6.35
CA ASP A 143 -5.37 28.83 -6.45
C ASP A 143 -4.36 28.05 -5.60
N LEU A 144 -4.72 27.72 -4.36
CA LEU A 144 -3.89 26.90 -3.46
C LEU A 144 -3.64 25.51 -4.05
N VAL A 145 -4.68 24.88 -4.60
CA VAL A 145 -4.54 23.55 -5.22
C VAL A 145 -3.70 23.62 -6.51
N ALA A 146 -3.90 24.65 -7.35
CA ALA A 146 -3.13 24.84 -8.58
C ALA A 146 -1.63 25.06 -8.32
N GLY A 147 -1.25 25.55 -7.12
CA GLY A 147 0.13 25.70 -6.68
C GLY A 147 0.97 24.41 -6.72
N ALA A 148 0.34 23.23 -6.72
CA ALA A 148 1.04 21.94 -6.82
C ALA A 148 1.66 21.70 -8.21
N ALA A 149 1.01 22.17 -9.28
CA ALA A 149 1.38 21.84 -10.66
C ALA A 149 2.84 22.20 -11.03
N PRO A 150 3.33 23.43 -10.78
CA PRO A 150 4.73 23.76 -11.06
C PRO A 150 5.72 22.95 -10.21
N VAL A 151 5.36 22.61 -8.97
CA VAL A 151 6.19 21.78 -8.09
C VAL A 151 6.30 20.36 -8.65
N VAL A 152 5.18 19.72 -8.98
CA VAL A 152 5.14 18.37 -9.57
C VAL A 152 5.90 18.34 -10.89
N SER A 153 5.70 19.34 -11.76
CA SER A 153 6.38 19.45 -13.05
C SER A 153 7.90 19.55 -12.91
N ALA A 154 8.41 20.21 -11.86
CA ALA A 154 9.84 20.30 -11.57
C ALA A 154 10.42 19.03 -10.93
N LEU A 155 9.63 18.28 -10.16
CA LEU A 155 10.07 17.05 -9.49
C LEU A 155 10.12 15.84 -10.43
N LEU A 156 9.13 15.69 -11.33
CA LEU A 156 8.98 14.52 -12.21
C LEU A 156 10.22 14.17 -13.06
N PRO A 157 10.97 15.15 -13.62
CA PRO A 157 12.17 14.86 -14.39
C PRO A 157 13.29 14.23 -13.57
N VAL A 158 13.34 14.45 -12.25
CA VAL A 158 14.40 13.97 -11.34
C VAL A 158 14.02 12.57 -10.81
N PRO A 159 14.70 11.48 -11.26
CA PRO A 159 14.29 10.11 -10.92
C PRO A 159 14.13 9.83 -9.43
N GLU A 160 15.05 10.34 -8.61
CA GLU A 160 15.09 10.14 -7.16
C GLU A 160 13.93 10.83 -6.43
N LEU A 161 13.26 11.80 -7.09
CA LEU A 161 12.14 12.56 -6.54
C LEU A 161 10.78 12.12 -7.07
N ARG A 162 10.73 11.17 -8.01
CA ARG A 162 9.47 10.72 -8.62
C ARG A 162 8.48 10.15 -7.62
N ARG A 163 8.96 9.54 -6.53
CA ARG A 163 8.11 9.04 -5.44
C ARG A 163 7.33 10.20 -4.81
N LEU A 164 8.01 11.29 -4.47
CA LEU A 164 7.36 12.50 -3.94
C LEU A 164 6.48 13.15 -5.02
N ALA A 165 6.97 13.26 -6.25
CA ALA A 165 6.20 13.86 -7.35
C ALA A 165 4.86 13.17 -7.59
N THR A 166 4.86 11.83 -7.65
CA THR A 166 3.65 11.01 -7.88
C THR A 166 2.67 11.11 -6.71
N LEU A 167 3.19 11.16 -5.47
CA LEU A 167 2.37 11.37 -4.28
C LEU A 167 1.68 12.75 -4.31
N LEU A 168 2.44 13.81 -4.63
CA LEU A 168 1.91 15.17 -4.72
C LEU A 168 0.91 15.32 -5.86
N ASP A 169 1.18 14.71 -7.02
CA ASP A 169 0.27 14.70 -8.17
C ASP A 169 -1.08 14.07 -7.81
N GLY A 170 -1.06 12.86 -7.24
CA GLY A 170 -2.28 12.18 -6.80
C GLY A 170 -3.02 12.96 -5.70
N PHE A 171 -2.30 13.49 -4.71
CA PHE A 171 -2.92 14.27 -3.64
C PHE A 171 -3.56 15.57 -4.17
N ALA A 172 -2.85 16.30 -5.03
CA ALA A 172 -3.37 17.52 -5.64
C ALA A 172 -4.60 17.25 -6.52
N ALA A 173 -4.62 16.13 -7.25
CA ALA A 173 -5.78 15.73 -8.06
C ALA A 173 -7.03 15.49 -7.20
N GLU A 174 -6.88 14.86 -6.03
CA GLU A 174 -8.00 14.68 -5.09
C GLU A 174 -8.50 15.98 -4.47
N LEU A 175 -7.57 16.87 -4.10
CA LEU A 175 -7.91 18.20 -3.60
C LEU A 175 -8.64 19.00 -4.68
N ALA A 176 -8.21 18.91 -5.94
CA ALA A 176 -8.85 19.59 -7.07
C ALA A 176 -10.27 19.08 -7.32
N ALA A 177 -10.49 17.76 -7.26
CA ALA A 177 -11.81 17.14 -7.37
C ALA A 177 -12.76 17.52 -6.22
N SER A 178 -12.19 17.99 -5.11
CA SER A 178 -12.90 18.34 -3.88
C SER A 178 -12.97 19.86 -3.63
N CYS A 179 -12.58 20.67 -4.61
CA CYS A 179 -12.47 22.12 -4.48
C CYS A 179 -13.76 22.84 -4.93
N PRO A 180 -14.24 23.88 -4.20
CA PRO A 180 -13.68 24.42 -2.96
C PRO A 180 -13.98 23.54 -1.75
N GLY A 181 -13.01 23.46 -0.82
CA GLY A 181 -13.13 22.59 0.36
C GLY A 181 -14.27 22.98 1.31
N SER A 182 -14.70 24.24 1.27
CA SER A 182 -15.81 24.76 2.06
C SER A 182 -17.17 24.17 1.66
N ALA A 183 -17.29 23.63 0.45
CA ALA A 183 -18.49 22.99 -0.06
C ALA A 183 -18.56 21.49 0.25
N LEU A 184 -17.52 20.91 0.87
CA LEU A 184 -17.49 19.48 1.18
C LEU A 184 -18.40 19.11 2.33
N GLU A 185 -19.37 18.23 2.07
CA GLU A 185 -20.18 17.61 3.13
C GLU A 185 -19.35 16.73 4.06
N ARG A 186 -18.38 16.00 3.50
CA ARG A 186 -17.47 15.12 4.24
C ARG A 186 -16.05 15.29 3.73
N VAL A 187 -15.13 15.50 4.66
CA VAL A 187 -13.70 15.55 4.41
C VAL A 187 -13.10 14.18 4.73
N PRO A 188 -12.27 13.58 3.85
CA PRO A 188 -11.58 12.32 4.13
C PRO A 188 -10.36 12.55 5.04
N VAL A 189 -10.63 13.02 6.27
CA VAL A 189 -9.62 13.59 7.18
C VAL A 189 -8.42 12.69 7.41
N ARG A 190 -8.65 11.39 7.64
CA ARG A 190 -7.58 10.40 7.87
C ARG A 190 -6.67 10.27 6.66
N ARG A 191 -7.30 10.05 5.50
CA ARG A 191 -6.60 9.80 4.24
C ARG A 191 -5.77 11.01 3.81
N TRP A 192 -6.32 12.23 3.90
CA TRP A 192 -5.58 13.44 3.56
C TRP A 192 -4.52 13.78 4.60
N GLY A 193 -4.74 13.48 5.88
CA GLY A 193 -3.71 13.54 6.91
C GLY A 193 -2.53 12.61 6.61
N ASP A 194 -2.80 11.38 6.14
CA ASP A 194 -1.78 10.39 5.77
C ASP A 194 -0.96 10.86 4.58
N LEU A 195 -1.62 11.31 3.50
CA LEU A 195 -0.95 11.84 2.31
C LEU A 195 -0.09 13.07 2.65
N TRP A 196 -0.64 14.01 3.43
CA TRP A 196 0.07 15.21 3.84
C TRP A 196 1.29 14.90 4.70
N SER A 197 1.13 14.11 5.77
CA SER A 197 2.23 13.78 6.67
C SER A 197 3.34 13.04 5.94
N ARG A 198 2.95 12.10 5.06
CA ARG A 198 3.90 11.36 4.24
C ARG A 198 4.65 12.27 3.28
N ALA A 199 3.94 13.15 2.58
CA ALA A 199 4.55 14.08 1.64
C ALA A 199 5.52 15.04 2.35
N VAL A 200 5.14 15.57 3.53
CA VAL A 200 5.99 16.45 4.35
C VAL A 200 7.29 15.74 4.71
N LEU A 201 7.23 14.52 5.24
CA LEU A 201 8.43 13.78 5.62
C LEU A 201 9.30 13.38 4.42
N LEU A 202 8.71 13.08 3.27
CA LEU A 202 9.46 12.81 2.03
C LEU A 202 10.20 14.04 1.50
N THR A 203 9.90 15.25 1.98
CA THR A 203 10.69 16.45 1.68
C THR A 203 11.97 16.55 2.52
N LEU A 204 12.15 15.72 3.55
CA LEU A 204 13.35 15.77 4.39
C LEU A 204 14.54 15.10 3.69
N PRO A 205 15.75 15.68 3.79
CA PRO A 205 16.95 15.07 3.23
C PRO A 205 17.11 13.63 3.71
N GLY A 206 17.26 12.71 2.76
CA GLY A 206 17.44 11.29 3.03
C GLY A 206 16.18 10.46 3.23
N ALA A 207 14.99 11.08 3.36
CA ALA A 207 13.72 10.35 3.49
C ALA A 207 13.35 9.52 2.24
N LEU A 208 13.85 9.91 1.08
CA LEU A 208 13.67 9.19 -0.19
C LEU A 208 14.74 8.12 -0.45
N ARG A 209 15.74 7.95 0.44
CA ARG A 209 16.81 6.97 0.25
C ARG A 209 16.29 5.57 0.60
N THR A 210 16.13 4.74 -0.43
CA THR A 210 15.95 3.29 -0.28
C THR A 210 17.20 2.63 -0.82
N GLY A 211 18.11 2.20 0.05
CA GLY A 211 19.20 1.36 -0.43
C GLY A 211 18.69 -0.04 -0.79
N THR A 212 19.47 -0.75 -1.59
CA THR A 212 19.15 -2.10 -2.03
C THR A 212 20.31 -3.03 -1.74
N THR A 213 20.00 -4.28 -1.42
CA THR A 213 20.93 -5.41 -1.51
C THR A 213 20.59 -6.24 -2.75
N THR A 214 21.39 -7.25 -3.07
CA THR A 214 21.04 -8.24 -4.10
C THR A 214 20.72 -9.57 -3.45
N VAL A 215 19.80 -10.32 -4.06
CA VAL A 215 19.41 -11.66 -3.59
C VAL A 215 19.34 -12.64 -4.75
N SER A 216 19.76 -13.87 -4.48
CA SER A 216 19.70 -15.00 -5.41
C SER A 216 18.99 -16.16 -4.73
N GLY A 217 18.23 -16.96 -5.49
CA GLY A 217 17.44 -18.05 -4.94
C GLY A 217 16.18 -18.35 -5.73
N ARG A 218 15.31 -19.17 -5.15
CA ARG A 218 14.07 -19.61 -5.77
C ARG A 218 12.88 -18.83 -5.21
N LEU A 219 12.19 -18.10 -6.08
CA LEU A 219 10.98 -17.34 -5.76
C LEU A 219 9.73 -18.21 -6.00
N LEU A 220 8.85 -18.26 -5.00
CA LEU A 220 7.61 -19.02 -5.01
C LEU A 220 6.40 -18.07 -4.88
N PRO A 221 5.76 -17.69 -5.99
CA PRO A 221 4.59 -16.82 -5.97
C PRO A 221 3.42 -17.45 -5.21
N LEU A 222 2.81 -16.67 -4.31
CA LEU A 222 1.61 -17.04 -3.56
C LEU A 222 0.33 -16.50 -4.22
N GLY A 223 0.40 -15.28 -4.76
CA GLY A 223 -0.73 -14.59 -5.37
C GLY A 223 -0.44 -13.13 -5.67
N VAL A 224 -1.43 -12.43 -6.22
CA VAL A 224 -1.29 -11.03 -6.67
C VAL A 224 -2.35 -10.14 -6.06
N ASP A 225 -1.90 -9.08 -5.41
CA ASP A 225 -2.72 -7.92 -5.07
C ASP A 225 -2.70 -6.95 -6.25
N LEU A 226 -3.84 -6.77 -6.92
CA LEU A 226 -3.97 -5.82 -8.03
C LEU A 226 -4.59 -4.52 -7.52
N GLN A 227 -3.79 -3.45 -7.55
CA GLN A 227 -4.18 -2.13 -7.08
C GLN A 227 -4.47 -1.23 -8.27
N GLU A 228 -5.64 -0.61 -8.23
CA GLU A 228 -6.12 0.26 -9.31
C GLU A 228 -6.32 1.69 -8.79
N HIS A 229 -5.74 2.65 -9.50
CA HIS A 229 -5.96 4.09 -9.35
C HIS A 229 -6.42 4.66 -10.71
N PRO A 230 -7.21 5.75 -10.77
CA PRO A 230 -7.59 6.36 -12.04
C PRO A 230 -6.43 6.63 -13.00
N THR A 231 -5.25 6.95 -12.47
CA THR A 231 -4.05 7.30 -13.28
C THR A 231 -2.95 6.23 -13.31
N ALA A 232 -3.06 5.16 -12.52
CA ALA A 232 -2.03 4.13 -12.42
C ALA A 232 -2.61 2.77 -12.02
N ALA A 233 -1.91 1.70 -12.38
CA ALA A 233 -2.19 0.37 -11.83
C ALA A 233 -0.89 -0.29 -11.38
N GLN A 234 -0.99 -1.14 -10.36
CA GLN A 234 0.10 -1.95 -9.84
C GLN A 234 -0.37 -3.38 -9.62
N ALA A 235 0.41 -4.35 -10.10
CA ALA A 235 0.32 -5.73 -9.66
C ALA A 235 1.46 -6.00 -8.68
N GLN A 236 1.11 -6.33 -7.43
CA GLN A 236 2.04 -6.71 -6.38
C GLN A 236 1.94 -8.22 -6.14
N VAL A 237 2.97 -8.95 -6.55
CA VAL A 237 3.10 -10.38 -6.32
C VAL A 237 3.64 -10.60 -4.91
N HIS A 238 2.88 -11.29 -4.07
CA HIS A 238 3.36 -11.79 -2.79
C HIS A 238 3.98 -13.15 -2.99
N ALA A 239 5.17 -13.38 -2.43
CA ALA A 239 5.93 -14.60 -2.65
C ALA A 239 6.76 -15.00 -1.43
N VAL A 240 7.20 -16.26 -1.42
CA VAL A 240 8.26 -16.74 -0.55
C VAL A 240 9.53 -16.88 -1.37
N LEU A 241 10.65 -16.35 -0.88
CA LEU A 241 11.97 -16.52 -1.47
C LEU A 241 12.75 -17.55 -0.65
N GLU A 242 13.22 -18.61 -1.29
CA GLU A 242 14.18 -19.56 -0.74
C GLU A 242 15.59 -19.11 -1.15
N PRO A 243 16.41 -18.52 -0.25
CA PRO A 243 17.73 -18.01 -0.59
C PRO A 243 18.68 -19.12 -1.10
N ALA A 244 19.49 -18.80 -2.10
CA ALA A 244 20.45 -19.74 -2.69
C ALA A 244 21.57 -20.17 -1.71
N ASP A 245 21.83 -19.36 -0.68
CA ASP A 245 22.80 -19.66 0.38
C ASP A 245 22.26 -20.66 1.43
N GLY A 246 21.01 -21.13 1.28
CA GLY A 246 20.36 -22.04 2.21
C GLY A 246 19.83 -21.37 3.48
N GLY A 247 19.77 -20.03 3.50
CA GLY A 247 19.15 -19.27 4.58
C GLY A 247 17.65 -19.57 4.76
N ALA A 248 17.08 -19.05 5.84
CA ALA A 248 15.64 -19.21 6.09
C ALA A 248 14.81 -18.55 4.96
N PRO A 249 13.68 -19.15 4.55
CA PRO A 249 12.81 -18.54 3.55
C PRO A 249 12.35 -17.14 3.99
N LEU A 250 12.25 -16.22 3.04
CA LEU A 250 11.89 -14.82 3.29
C LEU A 250 10.56 -14.47 2.62
N LEU A 251 9.75 -13.68 3.30
CA LEU A 251 8.57 -13.07 2.68
C LEU A 251 8.97 -11.84 1.89
N VAL A 252 8.67 -11.88 0.60
CA VAL A 252 9.05 -10.83 -0.34
C VAL A 252 7.84 -10.42 -1.20
N ARG A 253 7.96 -9.25 -1.80
CA ARG A 253 6.99 -8.72 -2.76
C ARG A 253 7.72 -8.33 -4.04
N ALA A 254 7.13 -8.60 -5.20
CA ALA A 254 7.60 -8.06 -6.47
C ALA A 254 6.47 -7.24 -7.08
N SER A 255 6.73 -5.96 -7.38
CA SER A 255 5.69 -5.05 -7.88
C SER A 255 6.03 -4.58 -9.29
N VAL A 256 5.03 -4.60 -10.17
CA VAL A 256 5.10 -4.00 -11.51
C VAL A 256 3.99 -2.97 -11.62
N SER A 257 4.29 -1.78 -12.14
CA SER A 257 3.35 -0.65 -12.19
C SER A 257 3.38 0.01 -13.55
N ALA A 258 2.22 0.50 -14.00
CA ALA A 258 2.10 1.26 -15.24
C ALA A 258 1.16 2.46 -15.07
N PRO A 259 1.46 3.61 -15.69
CA PRO A 259 0.47 4.68 -15.82
C PRO A 259 -0.70 4.20 -16.68
N LYS A 260 -1.91 4.66 -16.37
CA LYS A 260 -3.11 4.34 -17.15
C LYS A 260 -4.06 5.53 -17.26
N PRO A 261 -4.83 5.66 -18.35
CA PRO A 261 -6.03 6.48 -18.32
C PRO A 261 -7.14 5.79 -17.52
N ASP A 262 -8.03 6.56 -16.92
CA ASP A 262 -9.12 6.08 -16.05
C ASP A 262 -10.07 5.09 -16.76
N SER A 263 -10.16 5.17 -18.09
CA SER A 263 -10.95 4.27 -18.92
C SER A 263 -10.39 2.84 -19.06
N VAL A 264 -9.13 2.58 -18.67
CA VAL A 264 -8.56 1.23 -18.66
C VAL A 264 -8.83 0.59 -17.32
N VAL A 265 -9.75 -0.38 -17.29
CA VAL A 265 -10.21 -1.09 -16.10
C VAL A 265 -10.24 -2.61 -16.33
N GLY A 266 -10.36 -3.39 -15.25
CA GLY A 266 -10.53 -4.84 -15.32
C GLY A 266 -9.39 -5.54 -16.07
N ALA A 267 -9.71 -6.48 -16.97
CA ALA A 267 -8.70 -7.26 -17.72
C ALA A 267 -7.76 -6.40 -18.59
N GLY A 268 -8.14 -5.15 -18.93
CA GLY A 268 -7.28 -4.22 -19.66
C GLY A 268 -6.02 -3.83 -18.90
N ILE A 269 -6.06 -3.91 -17.56
CA ILE A 269 -4.92 -3.60 -16.71
C ILE A 269 -3.73 -4.54 -17.00
N TRP A 270 -3.99 -5.84 -17.18
CA TRP A 270 -2.93 -6.79 -17.50
C TRP A 270 -2.20 -6.45 -18.79
N GLN A 271 -2.90 -5.91 -19.79
CA GLN A 271 -2.27 -5.50 -21.04
C GLN A 271 -1.26 -4.37 -20.86
N LEU A 272 -1.47 -3.47 -19.90
CA LEU A 272 -0.53 -2.40 -19.57
C LEU A 272 0.71 -2.93 -18.85
N LEU A 273 0.54 -3.98 -18.03
CA LEU A 273 1.59 -4.58 -17.22
C LEU A 273 2.39 -5.67 -17.95
N ARG A 274 1.89 -6.14 -19.11
CA ARG A 274 2.52 -7.18 -19.94
C ARG A 274 3.99 -6.95 -20.28
N PRO A 275 4.55 -5.74 -20.44
CA PRO A 275 6.00 -5.61 -20.68
C PRO A 275 6.91 -6.31 -19.65
N HIS A 276 6.40 -6.67 -18.47
CA HIS A 276 7.08 -7.46 -17.43
C HIS A 276 6.65 -8.94 -17.45
N LEU A 277 6.84 -9.59 -18.61
CA LEU A 277 6.19 -10.86 -18.96
C LEU A 277 6.54 -12.02 -18.02
N THR A 278 7.77 -12.13 -17.52
CA THR A 278 8.20 -13.39 -16.89
C THR A 278 7.56 -13.60 -15.52
N LEU A 279 7.48 -12.56 -14.69
CA LEU A 279 6.84 -12.62 -13.37
C LEU A 279 5.34 -12.92 -13.47
N LEU A 280 4.63 -12.18 -14.33
CA LEU A 280 3.19 -12.33 -14.48
C LEU A 280 2.82 -13.68 -15.10
N THR A 281 3.65 -14.19 -16.02
CA THR A 281 3.49 -15.54 -16.56
C THR A 281 3.70 -16.60 -15.48
N ALA A 282 4.74 -16.47 -14.63
CA ALA A 282 5.00 -17.41 -13.54
C ALA A 282 3.85 -17.52 -12.55
N VAL A 283 3.24 -16.38 -12.19
CA VAL A 283 2.04 -16.34 -11.37
C VAL A 283 0.89 -17.09 -12.05
N SER A 284 0.59 -16.78 -13.31
CA SER A 284 -0.57 -17.37 -14.00
C SER A 284 -0.41 -18.86 -14.28
N GLU A 285 0.83 -19.34 -14.44
CA GLU A 285 1.14 -20.75 -14.74
C GLU A 285 1.45 -21.58 -13.49
N GLY A 286 1.48 -20.98 -12.30
CA GLY A 286 1.84 -21.68 -11.07
C GLY A 286 3.28 -22.20 -11.10
N ARG A 287 4.24 -21.32 -11.41
CA ARG A 287 5.65 -21.66 -11.54
C ARG A 287 6.53 -20.87 -10.57
N ALA A 288 7.61 -21.51 -10.13
CA ALA A 288 8.68 -20.82 -9.44
C ALA A 288 9.47 -19.93 -10.41
N MET A 289 10.30 -19.05 -9.85
CA MET A 289 11.30 -18.31 -10.60
C MET A 289 12.68 -18.48 -9.96
N GLU A 290 13.69 -18.65 -10.80
CA GLU A 290 15.09 -18.65 -10.38
C GLU A 290 15.62 -17.22 -10.49
N LEU A 291 16.04 -16.65 -9.36
CA LEU A 291 16.58 -15.30 -9.26
C LEU A 291 18.10 -15.33 -9.15
N THR A 292 18.76 -14.42 -9.86
CA THR A 292 20.20 -14.19 -9.78
C THR A 292 20.45 -12.70 -9.62
N ASP A 293 21.01 -12.31 -8.49
CA ASP A 293 21.36 -10.93 -8.11
C ASP A 293 20.20 -9.93 -8.28
N MET A 294 18.97 -10.37 -7.98
CA MET A 294 17.78 -9.52 -8.01
C MET A 294 17.92 -8.42 -6.94
N PRO A 295 17.77 -7.12 -7.29
CA PRO A 295 17.83 -6.07 -6.28
C PRO A 295 16.63 -6.14 -5.33
N MET A 296 16.87 -5.99 -4.04
CA MET A 296 15.85 -6.07 -2.98
C MET A 296 16.03 -4.93 -1.97
N THR A 297 14.92 -4.32 -1.53
CA THR A 297 14.94 -3.35 -0.42
C THR A 297 15.09 -4.06 0.93
N GLY A 298 15.43 -3.32 1.98
CA GLY A 298 15.44 -3.87 3.35
C GLY A 298 14.07 -4.40 3.83
N GLU A 299 12.97 -3.98 3.18
CA GLU A 299 11.60 -4.42 3.50
C GLU A 299 11.14 -5.66 2.71
N GLY A 300 12.00 -6.22 1.86
CA GLY A 300 11.68 -7.37 1.02
C GLY A 300 10.96 -7.04 -0.27
N ASP A 301 11.02 -5.79 -0.75
CA ASP A 301 10.51 -5.45 -2.08
C ASP A 301 11.59 -5.71 -3.13
N LEU A 302 11.32 -6.66 -4.02
CA LEU A 302 12.13 -6.95 -5.18
C LEU A 302 11.91 -5.86 -6.24
N LEU A 303 12.99 -5.17 -6.61
CA LEU A 303 12.98 -4.24 -7.73
C LEU A 303 13.12 -5.06 -9.01
N TRP A 304 11.98 -5.40 -9.60
CA TRP A 304 11.90 -6.37 -10.68
C TRP A 304 12.80 -6.00 -11.87
N ALA A 305 13.82 -6.82 -12.11
CA ALA A 305 14.72 -6.72 -13.24
C ALA A 305 14.66 -8.02 -14.06
N GLU A 306 14.06 -7.96 -15.26
CA GLU A 306 13.92 -9.12 -16.16
C GLU A 306 15.22 -9.92 -16.38
N PRO A 307 16.42 -9.31 -16.54
CA PRO A 307 17.66 -10.07 -16.72
C PRO A 307 18.06 -10.93 -15.51
N CYS A 308 17.54 -10.59 -14.32
CA CYS A 308 17.84 -11.26 -13.05
C CYS A 308 16.88 -12.43 -12.75
N ALA A 309 15.93 -12.73 -13.64
CA ALA A 309 14.90 -13.73 -13.38
C ALA A 309 14.76 -14.73 -14.53
N ARG A 310 14.59 -16.00 -14.18
CA ARG A 310 14.28 -17.08 -15.12
C ARG A 310 13.12 -17.92 -14.61
N MET A 311 12.36 -18.46 -15.54
CA MET A 311 11.26 -19.35 -15.24
C MET A 311 11.77 -20.69 -14.68
N GLY A 312 11.33 -21.08 -13.49
CA GLY A 312 11.72 -22.30 -12.77
C GLY A 312 10.68 -23.41 -12.81
N GLU A 313 10.85 -24.48 -12.03
CA GLU A 313 9.93 -25.63 -12.02
C GLU A 313 8.49 -25.25 -11.59
N PRO A 314 7.47 -26.07 -11.95
CA PRO A 314 6.12 -25.90 -11.42
C PRO A 314 6.12 -25.80 -9.89
N ALA A 315 5.37 -24.84 -9.36
CA ALA A 315 5.23 -24.58 -7.94
C ALA A 315 3.78 -24.19 -7.64
N ASP A 316 3.01 -25.16 -7.14
CA ASP A 316 1.61 -24.94 -6.77
C ASP A 316 1.52 -23.95 -5.59
N PRO A 317 0.78 -22.83 -5.73
CA PRO A 317 0.69 -21.81 -4.68
C PRO A 317 0.08 -22.35 -3.38
N PHE A 318 -0.87 -23.28 -3.44
CA PHE A 318 -1.51 -23.86 -2.24
C PHE A 318 -0.55 -24.75 -1.47
N THR A 319 0.23 -25.58 -2.18
CA THR A 319 1.31 -26.38 -1.60
C THR A 319 2.37 -25.49 -0.97
N THR A 320 2.78 -24.41 -1.67
CA THR A 320 3.73 -23.42 -1.15
C THR A 320 3.19 -22.74 0.11
N ALA A 321 1.94 -22.28 0.10
CA ALA A 321 1.30 -21.61 1.22
C ALA A 321 1.10 -22.54 2.43
N ARG A 322 0.91 -23.84 2.19
CA ARG A 322 0.74 -24.84 3.24
C ARG A 322 2.07 -25.26 3.88
N VAL A 323 3.13 -25.41 3.08
CA VAL A 323 4.40 -26.04 3.52
C VAL A 323 5.49 -25.02 3.79
N VAL A 324 5.68 -24.05 2.89
CA VAL A 324 6.85 -23.14 2.94
C VAL A 324 6.52 -21.85 3.68
N LEU A 325 5.35 -21.25 3.43
CA LEU A 325 4.93 -20.00 4.07
C LEU A 325 5.03 -20.00 5.61
N PRO A 326 4.66 -21.08 6.34
CA PRO A 326 4.80 -21.12 7.81
C PRO A 326 6.25 -21.03 8.30
N THR A 327 7.23 -21.38 7.45
CA THR A 327 8.66 -21.34 7.78
C THR A 327 9.32 -20.01 7.37
N ALA A 328 8.60 -19.17 6.63
CA ALA A 328 9.13 -17.94 6.09
C ALA A 328 9.16 -16.81 7.13
N SER A 329 10.28 -16.10 7.19
CA SER A 329 10.46 -14.93 8.05
C SER A 329 10.02 -13.65 7.34
N ALA A 330 9.37 -12.76 8.08
CA ALA A 330 9.07 -11.42 7.59
C ALA A 330 10.29 -10.51 7.71
N LEU A 331 10.51 -9.65 6.71
CA LEU A 331 11.51 -8.58 6.78
C LEU A 331 10.93 -7.35 7.51
N PRO A 332 11.78 -6.54 8.16
CA PRO A 332 11.31 -5.36 8.89
C PRO A 332 10.73 -4.30 7.96
N THR A 333 9.78 -3.53 8.47
CA THR A 333 9.20 -2.37 7.78
C THR A 333 10.04 -1.12 8.06
N ALA A 334 10.45 -0.44 7.00
CA ALA A 334 11.18 0.82 7.04
C ALA A 334 10.36 1.88 7.78
N ALA A 335 11.04 2.76 8.52
CA ALA A 335 10.39 3.66 9.48
C ALA A 335 9.23 4.49 8.88
N LEU A 336 9.42 5.06 7.68
CA LEU A 336 8.37 5.86 7.03
C LEU A 336 7.21 5.03 6.49
N ASP A 337 7.43 3.73 6.33
CA ASP A 337 6.51 2.77 5.73
C ASP A 337 5.68 2.03 6.79
N ARG A 338 5.98 2.22 8.08
CA ARG A 338 5.20 1.72 9.22
C ARG A 338 3.89 2.48 9.36
N HIS A 339 2.87 1.97 8.68
CA HIS A 339 1.50 2.48 8.78
C HIS A 339 0.54 1.30 8.82
N PRO A 340 -0.47 1.29 9.71
CA PRO A 340 -1.31 0.10 9.87
C PRO A 340 -2.10 -0.28 8.61
N ALA A 341 -2.52 0.70 7.80
CA ALA A 341 -3.19 0.44 6.51
C ALA A 341 -2.29 -0.26 5.47
N ARG A 342 -0.96 -0.32 5.69
CA ARG A 342 -0.02 -1.05 4.84
C ARG A 342 0.18 -2.51 5.25
N ILE A 343 -0.38 -2.93 6.38
CA ILE A 343 -0.28 -4.32 6.82
C ILE A 343 -1.00 -5.21 5.81
N ALA A 344 -0.24 -6.13 5.22
CA ALA A 344 -0.68 -7.07 4.20
C ALA A 344 0.13 -8.36 4.36
N ALA A 345 -0.14 -9.10 5.42
CA ALA A 345 0.62 -10.29 5.77
C ALA A 345 0.03 -11.53 5.07
N PRO A 346 0.79 -12.26 4.23
CA PRO A 346 0.29 -13.49 3.62
C PRO A 346 -0.10 -14.50 4.69
N VAL A 347 -1.27 -15.13 4.51
CA VAL A 347 -1.81 -16.20 5.35
C VAL A 347 -2.39 -17.32 4.49
N PHE A 348 -2.28 -18.54 4.98
CA PHE A 348 -2.98 -19.70 4.47
C PHE A 348 -4.07 -20.10 5.47
N LEU A 349 -5.31 -20.21 4.98
CA LEU A 349 -6.48 -20.57 5.77
C LEU A 349 -7.10 -21.83 5.18
N ASP A 350 -7.34 -22.82 6.02
CA ASP A 350 -8.10 -24.03 5.74
C ASP A 350 -8.99 -24.39 6.94
N GLY A 351 -9.93 -25.32 6.74
CA GLY A 351 -10.83 -25.79 7.80
C GLY A 351 -11.73 -24.71 8.41
N TYR A 352 -11.92 -23.58 7.72
CA TYR A 352 -12.76 -22.48 8.18
C TYR A 352 -14.24 -22.69 7.82
N GLY A 353 -15.12 -22.11 8.63
CA GLY A 353 -16.52 -21.90 8.25
C GLY A 353 -16.67 -20.67 7.37
N VAL A 354 -17.69 -20.63 6.52
CA VAL A 354 -18.03 -19.46 5.70
C VAL A 354 -19.38 -18.90 6.13
N GLU A 355 -19.42 -17.60 6.38
CA GLU A 355 -20.64 -16.83 6.56
C GLU A 355 -20.81 -15.90 5.36
N PRO A 356 -21.86 -16.01 4.53
CA PRO A 356 -21.92 -15.33 3.24
C PRO A 356 -22.39 -13.86 3.31
N ASP A 357 -23.04 -13.43 4.39
CA ASP A 357 -23.65 -12.10 4.48
C ASP A 357 -23.59 -11.51 5.91
N PRO A 358 -22.71 -10.52 6.18
CA PRO A 358 -21.59 -10.10 5.34
C PRO A 358 -20.50 -11.17 5.28
N LEU A 359 -19.80 -11.28 4.14
CA LEU A 359 -18.82 -12.33 3.89
C LEU A 359 -17.72 -12.37 4.98
N ALA A 360 -17.62 -13.49 5.67
CA ALA A 360 -16.64 -13.70 6.74
C ALA A 360 -16.22 -15.17 6.82
N PHE A 361 -15.02 -15.40 7.36
CA PHE A 361 -14.53 -16.72 7.71
C PHE A 361 -14.60 -16.94 9.22
N THR A 362 -15.04 -18.12 9.63
CA THR A 362 -14.92 -18.60 11.01
C THR A 362 -13.67 -19.46 11.13
N VAL A 363 -12.56 -18.87 11.61
CA VAL A 363 -11.27 -19.55 11.78
C VAL A 363 -11.08 -19.87 13.25
N SER A 364 -10.98 -21.15 13.62
CA SER A 364 -10.85 -21.57 15.04
C SER A 364 -11.92 -20.94 15.96
N GLY A 365 -13.15 -20.83 15.47
CA GLY A 365 -14.27 -20.23 16.21
C GLY A 365 -14.32 -18.70 16.21
N GLN A 366 -13.32 -18.02 15.64
CA GLN A 366 -13.28 -16.55 15.54
C GLN A 366 -13.73 -16.08 14.16
N ARG A 367 -14.59 -15.07 14.13
CA ARG A 367 -15.04 -14.44 12.90
C ARG A 367 -13.98 -13.45 12.41
N ILE A 368 -13.55 -13.62 11.16
CA ILE A 368 -12.67 -12.68 10.46
C ILE A 368 -13.40 -12.23 9.19
N ALA A 369 -13.60 -10.92 9.04
CA ALA A 369 -14.27 -10.38 7.87
C ALA A 369 -13.42 -10.60 6.61
N VAL A 370 -14.09 -10.89 5.48
CA VAL A 370 -13.46 -10.99 4.17
C VAL A 370 -13.64 -9.67 3.44
N ASP A 371 -12.55 -9.11 2.93
CA ASP A 371 -12.56 -7.90 2.12
C ASP A 371 -12.83 -8.25 0.66
N ALA A 372 -14.10 -8.51 0.35
CA ALA A 372 -14.56 -8.89 -0.98
C ALA A 372 -14.44 -7.74 -2.00
N ASP A 373 -14.50 -6.49 -1.54
CA ASP A 373 -14.39 -5.29 -2.38
C ASP A 373 -12.99 -5.12 -3.00
N ARG A 374 -11.97 -5.76 -2.40
CA ARG A 374 -10.60 -5.82 -2.93
C ARG A 374 -10.34 -6.96 -3.90
N ILE A 375 -11.35 -7.78 -4.22
CA ILE A 375 -11.19 -8.82 -5.24
C ILE A 375 -11.19 -8.14 -6.62
N PRO A 376 -10.09 -8.22 -7.40
CA PRO A 376 -10.03 -7.50 -8.66
C PRO A 376 -10.98 -8.10 -9.70
N ALA A 377 -11.75 -7.24 -10.37
CA ALA A 377 -12.55 -7.62 -11.54
C ALA A 377 -11.71 -8.03 -12.76
N ALA A 378 -10.38 -8.00 -12.63
CA ALA A 378 -9.42 -8.37 -13.66
C ALA A 378 -9.06 -9.87 -13.64
N GLY A 379 -9.75 -10.72 -12.88
CA GLY A 379 -9.47 -12.15 -12.82
C GLY A 379 -10.71 -13.00 -12.60
N PRO A 380 -10.56 -14.34 -12.53
CA PRO A 380 -11.66 -15.28 -12.31
C PRO A 380 -12.05 -15.45 -10.84
N LEU A 381 -11.35 -14.81 -9.90
CA LEU A 381 -11.68 -14.82 -8.49
C LEU A 381 -12.91 -13.93 -8.25
N THR A 382 -13.95 -14.46 -7.59
CA THR A 382 -15.18 -13.71 -7.27
C THR A 382 -15.60 -13.92 -5.81
N PRO A 383 -16.41 -13.02 -5.23
CA PRO A 383 -16.96 -13.22 -3.88
C PRO A 383 -17.69 -14.56 -3.72
N GLU A 384 -18.41 -15.03 -4.74
CA GLU A 384 -19.12 -16.31 -4.72
C GLU A 384 -18.15 -17.50 -4.69
N ALA A 385 -17.05 -17.40 -5.43
CA ALA A 385 -15.99 -18.41 -5.40
C ALA A 385 -15.34 -18.50 -4.01
N VAL A 386 -15.15 -17.35 -3.36
CA VAL A 386 -14.63 -17.26 -1.98
C VAL A 386 -15.66 -17.80 -0.97
N ALA A 387 -16.95 -17.57 -1.20
CA ALA A 387 -17.99 -18.15 -0.35
C ALA A 387 -18.11 -19.67 -0.49
N ALA A 388 -17.71 -20.22 -1.64
CA ALA A 388 -17.74 -21.65 -1.93
C ALA A 388 -16.39 -22.37 -1.70
N SER A 389 -15.40 -21.69 -1.12
CA SER A 389 -14.06 -22.24 -0.98
C SER A 389 -13.83 -23.04 0.28
N SER A 390 -12.86 -23.94 0.20
CA SER A 390 -12.39 -24.79 1.31
C SER A 390 -10.99 -24.41 1.81
N GLU A 391 -10.22 -23.73 0.96
CA GLU A 391 -8.88 -23.22 1.27
C GLU A 391 -8.76 -21.82 0.68
N CYS A 392 -8.03 -20.93 1.36
CA CYS A 392 -7.80 -19.56 0.94
C CYS A 392 -6.34 -19.16 1.21
N ILE A 393 -5.69 -18.65 0.18
CA ILE A 393 -4.47 -17.84 0.30
C ILE A 393 -4.93 -16.39 0.32
N GLY A 394 -4.62 -15.66 1.39
CA GLY A 394 -5.06 -14.29 1.55
C GLY A 394 -3.98 -13.39 2.15
N LEU A 395 -4.29 -12.10 2.20
CA LEU A 395 -3.56 -11.09 2.95
C LEU A 395 -4.36 -10.73 4.18
N LEU A 396 -3.79 -10.99 5.36
CA LEU A 396 -4.31 -10.45 6.60
C LEU A 396 -3.97 -8.96 6.66
N ARG A 397 -5.01 -8.14 6.66
CA ARG A 397 -4.95 -6.68 6.71
C ARG A 397 -5.54 -6.17 8.01
N TRP A 398 -5.18 -4.95 8.35
CA TRP A 398 -5.82 -4.20 9.43
C TRP A 398 -6.43 -2.94 8.84
N ASP A 399 -7.75 -2.79 9.01
CA ASP A 399 -8.50 -1.64 8.52
C ASP A 399 -9.58 -1.25 9.52
N ALA A 400 -9.70 0.06 9.75
CA ALA A 400 -10.65 0.67 10.67
C ALA A 400 -10.75 -0.05 12.03
N GLY A 401 -9.60 -0.37 12.65
CA GLY A 401 -9.56 -1.03 13.97
C GLY A 401 -9.71 -2.55 13.94
N THR A 402 -9.92 -3.16 12.76
CA THR A 402 -10.30 -4.58 12.65
C THR A 402 -9.41 -5.35 11.68
N PHE A 403 -9.17 -6.63 11.98
CA PHE A 403 -8.52 -7.55 11.05
C PHE A 403 -9.48 -8.02 9.97
N ARG A 404 -8.99 -8.06 8.73
CA ARG A 404 -9.72 -8.54 7.55
C ARG A 404 -8.82 -9.41 6.69
N VAL A 405 -9.41 -10.32 5.93
CA VAL A 405 -8.69 -11.14 4.95
C VAL A 405 -9.06 -10.67 3.55
N GLN A 406 -8.07 -10.20 2.78
CA GLN A 406 -8.21 -10.02 1.34
C GLN A 406 -7.82 -11.34 0.64
N PRO A 407 -8.74 -12.00 -0.09
CA PRO A 407 -8.42 -13.22 -0.83
C PRO A 407 -7.49 -12.92 -2.02
N LEU A 408 -6.43 -13.72 -2.18
CA LEU A 408 -5.57 -13.73 -3.37
C LEU A 408 -5.84 -14.94 -4.25
N ALA A 409 -6.13 -16.08 -3.63
CA ALA A 409 -6.51 -17.31 -4.31
C ALA A 409 -7.38 -18.19 -3.42
N VAL A 410 -8.30 -18.94 -4.03
CA VAL A 410 -9.14 -19.91 -3.31
C VAL A 410 -9.20 -21.26 -4.00
N LEU A 411 -9.35 -22.32 -3.21
CA LEU A 411 -9.67 -23.65 -3.70
C LEU A 411 -11.18 -23.86 -3.57
N ALA A 412 -11.90 -23.70 -4.68
CA ALA A 412 -13.35 -23.85 -4.74
C ALA A 412 -13.73 -25.20 -5.39
N VAL A 413 -14.92 -25.70 -5.06
CA VAL A 413 -15.46 -26.92 -5.70
C VAL A 413 -16.35 -26.53 -6.87
N ALA A 414 -15.89 -26.81 -8.09
CA ALA A 414 -16.67 -26.63 -9.31
C ALA A 414 -16.92 -27.99 -9.98
N ARG A 415 -18.18 -28.34 -10.22
CA ARG A 415 -18.58 -29.62 -10.87
C ARG A 415 -17.92 -30.86 -10.23
N LYS A 416 -17.89 -30.91 -8.90
CA LYS A 416 -17.26 -31.98 -8.09
C LYS A 416 -15.75 -32.09 -8.23
N LYS A 417 -15.07 -31.09 -8.80
CA LYS A 417 -13.60 -31.01 -8.85
C LYS A 417 -13.14 -29.76 -8.12
N SER A 418 -12.06 -29.88 -7.36
CA SER A 418 -11.40 -28.70 -6.81
C SER A 418 -10.73 -27.92 -7.94
N VAL A 419 -10.98 -26.62 -7.97
CA VAL A 419 -10.41 -25.68 -8.94
C VAL A 419 -9.80 -24.53 -8.17
N ALA A 420 -8.53 -24.27 -8.44
CA ALA A 420 -7.83 -23.10 -7.91
C ALA A 420 -8.21 -21.87 -8.74
N LEU A 421 -8.66 -20.81 -8.06
CA LEU A 421 -9.01 -19.53 -8.68
C LEU A 421 -8.12 -18.45 -8.07
N HIS A 422 -7.40 -17.70 -8.90
CA HIS A 422 -6.41 -16.73 -8.49
C HIS A 422 -6.75 -15.34 -9.03
N ALA A 423 -6.52 -14.30 -8.23
CA ALA A 423 -6.65 -12.90 -8.66
C ALA A 423 -5.78 -12.58 -9.88
N GLY A 424 -4.58 -13.16 -9.94
CA GLY A 424 -3.61 -12.99 -11.04
C GLY A 424 -3.71 -13.99 -12.19
N ALA A 425 -4.77 -14.81 -12.28
CA ALA A 425 -4.81 -15.92 -13.25
C ALA A 425 -4.74 -15.46 -14.72
N TRP A 426 -5.19 -14.24 -15.04
CA TRP A 426 -5.15 -13.69 -16.40
C TRP A 426 -3.89 -12.83 -16.66
N ALA A 427 -2.93 -12.78 -15.74
CA ALA A 427 -1.78 -11.88 -15.83
C ALA A 427 -0.82 -12.22 -17.00
N GLY A 428 -0.53 -13.51 -17.22
CA GLY A 428 0.18 -14.01 -18.41
C GLY A 428 -0.71 -14.13 -19.66
N GLY A 429 -1.99 -13.75 -19.56
CA GLY A 429 -3.03 -13.93 -20.57
C GLY A 429 -4.14 -14.87 -20.10
N ALA A 430 -5.34 -14.66 -20.61
CA ALA A 430 -6.54 -15.44 -20.24
C ALA A 430 -6.50 -16.94 -20.61
N GLY A 431 -5.53 -17.37 -21.43
CA GLY A 431 -5.38 -18.76 -21.84
C GLY A 431 -6.65 -19.34 -22.47
N THR A 432 -7.22 -20.38 -21.84
CA THR A 432 -8.45 -21.05 -22.30
C THR A 432 -9.73 -20.55 -21.61
N ASP A 433 -9.61 -19.59 -20.69
CA ASP A 433 -10.76 -19.00 -20.00
C ASP A 433 -11.58 -18.12 -20.95
N LYS A 434 -12.80 -18.57 -21.27
CA LYS A 434 -13.70 -17.86 -22.17
C LYS A 434 -14.08 -16.47 -21.66
N ALA A 435 -14.22 -16.29 -20.35
CA ALA A 435 -14.55 -14.99 -19.76
C ALA A 435 -13.36 -14.03 -19.88
N GLY A 436 -12.16 -14.53 -19.57
CA GLY A 436 -10.91 -13.77 -19.73
C GLY A 436 -10.65 -13.37 -21.17
N VAL A 437 -10.79 -14.29 -22.14
CA VAL A 437 -10.59 -14.00 -23.57
C VAL A 437 -11.57 -12.91 -24.05
N LYS A 438 -12.84 -12.97 -23.61
CA LYS A 438 -13.83 -11.93 -23.94
C LYS A 438 -13.46 -10.58 -23.31
N ALA A 439 -13.02 -10.58 -22.06
CA ALA A 439 -12.63 -9.37 -21.34
C ALA A 439 -11.38 -8.71 -21.96
N GLU A 440 -10.36 -9.49 -22.32
CA GLU A 440 -9.17 -8.99 -23.02
C GLU A 440 -9.51 -8.39 -24.39
N LYS A 441 -10.41 -9.05 -25.16
CA LYS A 441 -10.85 -8.51 -26.44
C LYS A 441 -11.51 -7.14 -26.27
N ALA A 442 -12.46 -7.03 -25.33
CA ALA A 442 -13.15 -5.78 -25.05
C ALA A 442 -12.19 -4.66 -24.62
N ALA A 443 -11.19 -4.97 -23.79
CA ALA A 443 -10.17 -4.01 -23.39
C ALA A 443 -9.31 -3.54 -24.57
N THR A 444 -8.92 -4.46 -25.46
CA THR A 444 -8.13 -4.14 -26.66
C THR A 444 -8.86 -3.16 -27.57
N ASP A 445 -10.16 -3.41 -27.80
CA ASP A 445 -11.01 -2.56 -28.62
C ASP A 445 -11.12 -1.14 -28.03
N ALA A 446 -11.25 -1.02 -26.70
CA ALA A 446 -11.28 0.27 -26.01
C ALA A 446 -9.96 1.06 -26.14
N VAL A 447 -8.82 0.40 -25.96
CA VAL A 447 -7.48 1.03 -26.08
C VAL A 447 -7.23 1.51 -27.52
N ALA A 448 -7.65 0.74 -28.53
CA ALA A 448 -7.51 1.13 -29.93
C ALA A 448 -8.24 2.45 -30.23
N VAL A 449 -9.47 2.61 -29.73
CA VAL A 449 -10.26 3.85 -29.86
C VAL A 449 -9.57 5.03 -29.17
N LEU A 450 -8.99 4.83 -27.99
CA LEU A 450 -8.26 5.90 -27.27
C LEU A 450 -7.02 6.34 -28.02
N ARG A 451 -6.24 5.40 -28.58
CA ARG A 451 -5.05 5.70 -29.39
C ARG A 451 -5.41 6.46 -30.66
N GLU A 452 -6.51 6.09 -31.33
CA GLU A 452 -7.02 6.82 -32.49
C GLU A 452 -7.38 8.27 -32.14
N ARG A 453 -8.10 8.47 -31.03
CA ARG A 453 -8.47 9.81 -30.55
C ARG A 453 -7.26 10.66 -30.18
N ALA A 454 -6.31 10.10 -29.43
CA ALA A 454 -5.07 10.78 -29.07
C ALA A 454 -4.24 11.14 -30.32
N GLY A 455 -4.14 10.24 -31.29
CA GLY A 455 -3.45 10.50 -32.55
C GLY A 455 -4.09 11.60 -33.39
N ARG A 456 -5.41 11.83 -33.28
CA ARG A 456 -6.08 12.98 -33.90
C ARG A 456 -5.76 14.29 -33.18
N LEU A 457 -5.75 14.29 -31.84
CA LEU A 457 -5.44 15.45 -31.02
C LEU A 457 -3.98 15.92 -31.14
N LEU A 458 -3.04 15.00 -31.39
CA LEU A 458 -1.63 15.31 -31.58
C LEU A 458 -1.27 15.78 -33.01
N ARG A 459 -2.22 15.72 -33.94
CA ARG A 459 -2.04 16.20 -35.34
C ARG A 459 -2.60 17.59 -35.58
N THR A 460 -3.27 18.16 -34.58
CA THR A 460 -3.70 19.56 -34.50
C THR A 460 -2.72 20.33 -33.63
#